data_AF-A0AAU6JZM3-F1
#
_entry.id   AF-A0AAU6JZM3-F1
#
_cell.length_a   1.000
_cell.length_b   1.000
_cell.length_c   1.000
_cell.angle_alpha   90.00
_cell.angle_beta   90.00
_cell.angle_gamma   90.00
#
_symmetry.space_group_name_H-M   'P 1'
#
loop_
_entity.id
_entity.type
_entity.pdbx_description
1 polymer ?
#
loop_
_entity_poly.entity_id
_entity_poly.type
_entity_poly.pdbx_seq_one_letter_code
_entity_poly.pdbx_strand_id
1 'polypeptide(L)'
;MSYSMFIFRANAAYAHDTQQDTFMALAAMYVEASPVYREVAWLRDWQAFWVEAAGNQGNGCSDLDPQKYLTDDDRIGLFRKFLGDYRSWVSATAPSLKLITGYDADKLVDFTETMEAVLTGDRTNPRVVPSNSVPFQSWMNEPFAGPSRTLP
;
A
#
# COMPACT_ATOMS: atom_id res chain seq x y z
N MET A 1 10.77 3.04 14.53
CA MET A 1 10.16 2.76 13.21
C MET A 1 8.81 3.43 13.21
N SER A 2 8.49 4.20 12.18
CA SER A 2 7.26 4.96 12.09
C SER A 2 6.19 4.14 11.34
N TYR A 3 4.96 4.31 11.76
CA TYR A 3 3.77 3.73 11.14
C TYR A 3 2.95 4.86 10.57
N SER A 4 2.26 4.54 9.48
CA SER A 4 1.37 5.44 8.81
C SER A 4 0.11 4.72 8.39
N MET A 5 -0.79 5.43 7.70
CA MET A 5 -2.13 4.93 7.46
C MET A 5 -2.56 5.13 6.03
N PHE A 6 -2.97 4.03 5.40
CA PHE A 6 -3.63 4.07 4.10
C PHE A 6 -5.11 4.29 4.34
N ILE A 7 -5.64 5.43 3.88
CA ILE A 7 -7.04 5.83 4.08
C ILE A 7 -7.71 5.95 2.72
N PHE A 8 -8.85 5.30 2.54
CA PHE A 8 -9.71 5.52 1.40
C PHE A 8 -11.17 5.57 1.82
N ARG A 9 -11.85 6.68 1.50
CA ARG A 9 -13.24 6.92 1.89
C ARG A 9 -13.43 6.69 3.41
N ALA A 10 -14.34 5.79 3.80
CA ALA A 10 -14.67 5.49 5.19
C ALA A 10 -13.79 4.39 5.83
N ASN A 11 -12.74 3.94 5.16
CA ASN A 11 -11.92 2.80 5.59
C ASN A 11 -10.45 3.20 5.67
N ALA A 12 -9.73 2.55 6.59
CA ALA A 12 -8.32 2.76 6.78
C ALA A 12 -7.62 1.46 7.22
N ALA A 13 -6.31 1.38 6.99
CA ALA A 13 -5.45 0.35 7.58
C ALA A 13 -4.06 0.94 7.88
N TYR A 14 -3.45 0.46 8.96
CA TYR A 14 -2.07 0.81 9.29
C TYR A 14 -1.09 0.15 8.32
N ALA A 15 -0.04 0.88 8.01
CA ALA A 15 1.04 0.46 7.15
C ALA A 15 2.37 0.82 7.81
N HIS A 16 3.35 -0.07 7.68
CA HIS A 16 4.71 0.30 8.05
C HIS A 16 5.31 1.17 6.96
N ASP A 17 5.95 2.29 7.30
CA ASP A 17 6.48 3.24 6.32
C ASP A 17 7.40 2.56 5.31
N THR A 18 8.20 1.61 5.77
CA THR A 18 9.12 0.89 4.90
C THR A 18 8.43 -0.12 3.95
N GLN A 19 7.25 -0.66 4.31
CA GLN A 19 6.45 -1.45 3.35
C GLN A 19 5.87 -0.55 2.26
N GLN A 20 5.43 0.65 2.64
CA GLN A 20 4.92 1.63 1.71
C GLN A 20 6.01 2.16 0.78
N ASP A 21 7.17 2.57 1.29
CA ASP A 21 8.29 3.05 0.49
C ASP A 21 8.71 2.00 -0.54
N THR A 22 8.78 0.75 -0.10
CA THR A 22 9.12 -0.37 -0.97
C THR A 22 8.03 -0.60 -2.02
N PHE A 23 6.75 -0.51 -1.63
CA PHE A 23 5.64 -0.56 -2.58
C PHE A 23 5.74 0.57 -3.60
N MET A 24 5.89 1.83 -3.19
CA MET A 24 5.98 2.98 -4.10
C MET A 24 7.12 2.83 -5.11
N ALA A 25 8.31 2.44 -4.65
CA ALA A 25 9.46 2.24 -5.52
C ALA A 25 9.22 1.11 -6.53
N LEU A 26 8.78 -0.06 -6.07
CA LEU A 26 8.59 -1.22 -6.94
C LEU A 26 7.35 -1.09 -7.84
N ALA A 27 6.27 -0.52 -7.33
CA ALA A 27 5.05 -0.24 -8.08
C ALA A 27 5.34 0.76 -9.20
N ALA A 28 6.14 1.80 -8.94
CA ALA A 28 6.58 2.73 -9.98
C ALA A 28 7.37 2.01 -11.09
N MET A 29 8.32 1.15 -10.72
CA MET A 29 9.06 0.32 -11.68
C MET A 29 8.13 -0.61 -12.48
N TYR A 30 7.14 -1.20 -11.82
CA TYR A 30 6.19 -2.11 -12.46
C TYR A 30 5.25 -1.38 -13.44
N VAL A 31 4.77 -0.18 -13.09
CA VAL A 31 3.98 0.68 -13.99
C VAL A 31 4.78 1.00 -15.26
N GLU A 32 6.04 1.39 -15.13
CA GLU A 32 6.94 1.68 -16.26
C GLU A 32 7.16 0.45 -17.16
N ALA A 33 7.39 -0.71 -16.55
CA ALA A 33 7.70 -1.94 -17.27
C ALA A 33 6.48 -2.56 -17.97
N SER A 34 5.26 -2.34 -17.46
CA SER A 34 4.05 -2.95 -18.00
C SER A 34 3.43 -2.11 -19.12
N PRO A 35 3.34 -2.62 -20.37
CA PRO A 35 2.67 -1.92 -21.46
C PRO A 35 1.20 -1.60 -21.18
N VAL A 36 0.55 -2.37 -20.31
CA VAL A 36 -0.85 -2.18 -19.93
C VAL A 36 -1.02 -0.95 -19.04
N TYR A 37 -0.08 -0.72 -18.12
CA TYR A 37 -0.19 0.32 -17.09
C TYR A 37 0.52 1.61 -17.48
N ARG A 38 1.61 1.53 -18.27
CA ARG A 38 2.35 2.73 -18.67
C ARG A 38 1.57 3.69 -19.56
N GLU A 39 0.54 3.22 -20.26
CA GLU A 39 -0.31 4.05 -21.12
C GLU A 39 -1.50 4.66 -20.37
N VAL A 40 -1.67 4.34 -19.08
CA VAL A 40 -2.76 4.84 -18.25
C VAL A 40 -2.34 6.19 -17.64
N ALA A 41 -2.77 7.29 -18.26
CA ALA A 41 -2.31 8.64 -17.92
C ALA A 41 -2.42 8.99 -16.41
N TRP A 42 -3.56 8.75 -15.76
CA TRP A 42 -3.72 9.09 -14.34
C TRP A 42 -2.82 8.25 -13.41
N LEU A 43 -2.52 7.01 -13.81
CA LEU A 43 -1.63 6.12 -13.05
C LEU A 43 -0.17 6.53 -13.26
N ARG A 44 0.18 7.05 -14.44
CA ARG A 44 1.48 7.67 -14.72
C ARG A 44 1.71 8.91 -13.88
N ASP A 45 0.72 9.78 -13.78
CA ASP A 45 0.80 10.98 -12.94
C ASP A 45 0.99 10.60 -11.46
N TRP A 46 0.27 9.58 -10.99
CA TRP A 46 0.42 9.08 -9.62
C TRP A 46 1.78 8.39 -9.39
N GLN A 47 2.25 7.63 -10.38
CA GLN A 47 3.56 6.98 -10.36
C GLN A 47 4.70 8.00 -10.28
N ALA A 48 4.61 9.12 -11.00
CA ALA A 48 5.59 10.20 -10.87
C ALA A 48 5.67 10.72 -9.42
N PHE A 49 4.52 10.91 -8.77
CA PHE A 49 4.47 11.28 -7.37
C PHE A 49 5.10 10.20 -6.45
N TRP A 50 4.85 8.91 -6.68
CA TRP A 50 5.47 7.84 -5.88
C TRP A 50 7.00 7.87 -5.95
N VAL A 51 7.57 8.12 -7.13
CA VAL A 51 9.02 8.21 -7.33
C VAL A 51 9.62 9.38 -6.55
N GLU A 52 8.94 10.51 -6.50
CA GLU A 52 9.39 11.70 -5.75
C GLU A 52 9.25 11.51 -4.23
N ALA A 53 8.20 10.82 -3.80
CA ALA A 53 7.85 10.68 -2.39
C ALA A 53 8.58 9.51 -1.68
N ALA A 54 8.93 8.44 -2.39
CA ALA A 54 9.53 7.26 -1.77
C ALA A 54 10.84 7.57 -1.03
N GLY A 55 10.93 7.16 0.24
CA GLY A 55 12.09 7.39 1.10
C GLY A 55 12.24 8.83 1.63
N ASN A 56 11.36 9.75 1.20
CA ASN A 56 11.34 11.15 1.63
C ASN A 56 10.17 11.46 2.59
N GLN A 57 9.50 10.43 3.10
CA GLN A 57 8.22 10.58 3.76
C GLN A 57 8.34 11.03 5.22
N GLY A 58 7.78 12.21 5.52
CA GLY A 58 7.57 12.71 6.89
C GLY A 58 6.21 12.33 7.48
N ASN A 59 5.21 12.00 6.64
CA ASN A 59 3.83 11.70 7.05
C ASN A 59 3.36 10.27 6.68
N GLY A 60 4.15 9.48 5.95
CA GLY A 60 3.84 8.10 5.57
C GLY A 60 2.61 7.93 4.64
N CYS A 61 1.89 6.81 4.72
CA CYS A 61 0.87 6.31 3.79
C CYS A 61 -0.28 7.27 3.46
N SER A 62 -0.50 8.31 4.26
CA SER A 62 -1.41 9.40 3.91
C SER A 62 -0.98 10.12 2.64
N ASP A 63 0.32 10.15 2.36
CA ASP A 63 0.89 10.80 1.19
C ASP A 63 0.58 10.05 -0.11
N LEU A 64 0.23 8.75 -0.06
CA LEU A 64 -0.27 8.05 -1.26
C LEU A 64 -1.51 8.74 -1.86
N ASP A 65 -2.28 9.49 -1.06
CA ASP A 65 -3.45 10.26 -1.50
C ASP A 65 -4.35 9.54 -2.53
N PRO A 66 -4.84 8.33 -2.21
CA PRO A 66 -5.65 7.55 -3.14
C PRO A 66 -6.96 8.27 -3.51
N GLN A 67 -7.43 9.21 -2.70
CA GLN A 67 -8.66 9.97 -2.97
C GLN A 67 -8.51 10.93 -4.15
N LYS A 68 -7.32 11.51 -4.34
CA LYS A 68 -7.02 12.38 -5.48
C LYS A 68 -6.99 11.64 -6.81
N TYR A 69 -6.55 10.38 -6.83
CA TYR A 69 -6.35 9.62 -8.07
C TYR A 69 -7.49 8.65 -8.40
N LEU A 70 -8.09 8.02 -7.39
CA LEU A 70 -9.16 7.03 -7.53
C LEU A 70 -10.54 7.69 -7.42
N THR A 71 -10.84 8.54 -8.41
CA THR A 71 -11.99 9.46 -8.42
C THR A 71 -13.33 8.82 -8.77
N ASP A 72 -13.30 7.64 -9.40
CA ASP A 72 -14.46 6.95 -9.94
C ASP A 72 -14.27 5.44 -9.88
N ASP A 73 -15.36 4.69 -10.07
CA ASP A 73 -15.37 3.24 -9.92
C ASP A 73 -14.53 2.53 -11.00
N ASP A 74 -14.35 3.13 -12.18
CA ASP A 74 -13.51 2.58 -13.25
C ASP A 74 -12.03 2.64 -12.87
N ARG A 75 -11.56 3.78 -12.33
CA ARG A 75 -10.19 3.93 -11.81
C ARG A 75 -9.95 3.01 -10.63
N ILE A 76 -10.93 2.87 -9.72
CA ILE A 76 -10.85 1.93 -8.60
C ILE A 76 -10.72 0.50 -9.13
N GLY A 77 -11.54 0.10 -10.09
CA GLY A 77 -11.48 -1.22 -10.72
C GLY A 77 -10.14 -1.49 -11.39
N LEU A 78 -9.62 -0.51 -12.14
CA LEU A 78 -8.33 -0.62 -12.80
C LEU A 78 -7.17 -0.70 -11.80
N PHE A 79 -7.19 0.09 -10.73
CA PHE A 79 -6.17 0.03 -9.69
C PHE A 79 -6.18 -1.30 -8.94
N ARG A 80 -7.36 -1.86 -8.67
CA ARG A 80 -7.48 -3.21 -8.09
C ARG A 80 -6.87 -4.27 -9.00
N LYS A 81 -7.12 -4.20 -10.31
CA LYS A 81 -6.46 -5.08 -11.28
C LYS A 81 -4.95 -4.91 -11.26
N PHE A 82 -4.48 -3.67 -11.21
CA PHE A 82 -3.05 -3.36 -11.05
C PHE A 82 -2.45 -4.02 -9.80
N LEU A 83 -3.10 -3.92 -8.63
CA LEU A 83 -2.64 -4.57 -7.40
C LEU A 83 -2.56 -6.09 -7.56
N GLY A 84 -3.53 -6.71 -8.23
CA GLY A 84 -3.53 -8.15 -8.53
C GLY A 84 -2.37 -8.57 -9.43
N ASP A 85 -2.13 -7.83 -10.51
CA ASP A 85 -1.05 -8.13 -11.45
C ASP A 85 0.33 -7.86 -10.82
N TYR A 86 0.43 -6.79 -10.02
CA TYR A 86 1.63 -6.46 -9.25
C TYR A 86 1.98 -7.57 -8.25
N ARG A 87 1.00 -8.10 -7.48
CA ARG A 87 1.22 -9.24 -6.58
C ARG A 87 1.80 -10.43 -7.32
N SER A 88 1.21 -10.79 -8.46
CA SER A 88 1.69 -11.89 -9.29
C SER A 88 3.14 -11.67 -9.75
N TRP A 89 3.49 -10.44 -10.13
CA TRP A 89 4.84 -10.07 -10.51
C TRP A 89 5.83 -10.12 -9.33
N VAL A 90 5.46 -9.60 -8.17
CA VAL A 90 6.27 -9.64 -6.94
C VAL A 90 6.56 -11.09 -6.54
N SER A 91 5.54 -11.95 -6.52
CA SER A 91 5.72 -13.37 -6.19
C SER A 91 6.64 -14.08 -7.18
N ALA A 92 6.52 -13.80 -8.47
CA ALA A 92 7.38 -14.39 -9.50
C ALA A 92 8.85 -13.92 -9.41
N THR A 93 9.09 -12.73 -8.87
CA THR A 93 10.43 -12.11 -8.76
C THR A 93 11.00 -12.14 -7.33
N ALA A 94 10.33 -12.83 -6.40
CA ALA A 94 10.64 -12.84 -4.98
C ALA A 94 12.12 -13.12 -4.63
N PRO A 95 12.82 -14.10 -5.24
CA PRO A 95 14.24 -14.34 -4.94
C PRO A 95 15.12 -13.14 -5.24
N SER A 96 14.88 -12.45 -6.37
CA SER A 96 15.64 -11.27 -6.78
C SER A 96 15.30 -10.05 -5.93
N LEU A 97 14.02 -9.87 -5.58
CA LEU A 97 13.58 -8.77 -4.72
C LEU A 97 14.27 -8.79 -3.36
N LYS A 98 14.31 -9.97 -2.70
CA LYS A 98 14.97 -10.11 -1.40
C LYS A 98 16.46 -9.80 -1.47
N LEU A 99 17.12 -10.21 -2.54
CA LEU A 99 18.55 -9.94 -2.78
C LEU A 99 18.85 -8.45 -2.98
N ILE A 100 17.99 -7.72 -3.68
CA ILE A 100 18.24 -6.32 -4.09
C ILE A 100 17.74 -5.32 -3.04
N THR A 101 16.59 -5.58 -2.43
CA THR A 101 15.88 -4.63 -1.56
C THR A 101 15.93 -5.02 -0.08
N GLY A 102 16.31 -6.26 0.23
CA GLY A 102 16.20 -6.82 1.58
C GLY A 102 14.75 -7.10 2.02
N TYR A 103 13.76 -6.77 1.18
CA TYR A 103 12.35 -6.94 1.49
C TYR A 103 11.85 -8.36 1.19
N ASP A 104 10.94 -8.81 2.04
CA ASP A 104 10.23 -10.06 1.81
C ASP A 104 9.04 -9.81 0.87
N ALA A 105 8.99 -10.56 -0.23
CA ALA A 105 7.92 -10.47 -1.21
C ALA A 105 6.54 -10.72 -0.58
N ASP A 106 6.47 -11.63 0.40
CA ASP A 106 5.23 -11.93 1.11
C ASP A 106 4.70 -10.71 1.87
N LYS A 107 5.59 -9.86 2.39
CA LYS A 107 5.19 -8.62 3.10
C LYS A 107 4.65 -7.55 2.17
N LEU A 108 5.07 -7.56 0.90
CA LEU A 108 4.54 -6.66 -0.13
C LEU A 108 3.19 -7.17 -0.65
N VAL A 109 3.05 -8.49 -0.82
CA VAL A 109 1.78 -9.12 -1.15
C VAL A 109 0.74 -8.81 -0.07
N ASP A 110 1.04 -9.10 1.20
CA ASP A 110 0.19 -8.78 2.37
C ASP A 110 -0.24 -7.31 2.39
N PHE A 111 0.68 -6.39 2.07
CA PHE A 111 0.41 -4.95 2.06
C PHE A 111 -0.61 -4.60 0.96
N THR A 112 -0.41 -5.09 -0.26
CA THR A 112 -1.32 -4.81 -1.37
C THR A 112 -2.69 -5.45 -1.23
N GLU A 113 -2.80 -6.62 -0.59
CA GLU A 113 -4.09 -7.20 -0.18
C GLU A 113 -4.81 -6.32 0.84
N THR A 114 -4.06 -5.75 1.79
CA THR A 114 -4.60 -4.81 2.77
C THR A 114 -5.09 -3.52 2.10
N MET A 115 -4.33 -2.97 1.14
CA MET A 115 -4.77 -1.83 0.34
C MET A 115 -6.07 -2.12 -0.41
N GLU A 116 -6.16 -3.28 -1.08
CA GLU A 116 -7.38 -3.68 -1.79
C GLU A 116 -8.59 -3.83 -0.85
N ALA A 117 -8.39 -4.40 0.34
CA ALA A 117 -9.42 -4.50 1.35
C ALA A 117 -9.91 -3.11 1.81
N VAL A 118 -9.00 -2.15 2.01
CA VAL A 118 -9.37 -0.75 2.31
C VAL A 118 -10.17 -0.11 1.17
N LEU A 119 -9.74 -0.30 -0.08
CA LEU A 119 -10.40 0.24 -1.27
C LEU A 119 -11.83 -0.28 -1.44
N THR A 120 -12.04 -1.56 -1.14
CA THR A 120 -13.33 -2.25 -1.27
C THR A 120 -14.19 -2.16 0.00
N GLY A 121 -13.62 -1.67 1.11
CA GLY A 121 -14.28 -1.66 2.41
C GLY A 121 -14.51 -3.04 3.01
N ASP A 122 -13.67 -4.01 2.65
CA ASP A 122 -13.73 -5.36 3.21
C ASP A 122 -13.23 -5.37 4.66
N ARG A 123 -14.19 -5.32 5.59
CA ARG A 123 -13.94 -5.39 7.03
C ARG A 123 -13.81 -6.83 7.56
N THR A 124 -13.88 -7.85 6.71
CA THR A 124 -13.50 -9.21 7.11
C THR A 124 -11.98 -9.35 7.22
N ASN A 125 -11.23 -8.48 6.53
CA ASN A 125 -9.81 -8.28 6.78
C ASN A 125 -9.63 -7.57 8.14
N PRO A 126 -8.98 -8.20 9.14
CA PRO A 126 -8.87 -7.66 10.49
C PRO A 126 -8.00 -6.39 10.58
N ARG A 127 -7.27 -6.04 9.52
CA ARG A 127 -6.46 -4.82 9.45
C ARG A 127 -7.27 -3.59 9.02
N VAL A 128 -8.48 -3.77 8.48
CA VAL A 128 -9.33 -2.69 7.99
C VAL A 128 -10.22 -2.17 9.11
N VAL A 129 -10.08 -0.89 9.40
CA VAL A 129 -10.86 -0.17 10.42
C VAL A 129 -11.62 1.01 9.80
N PRO A 130 -12.68 1.52 10.45
CA PRO A 130 -13.28 2.80 10.07
C PRO A 130 -12.25 3.93 10.08
N SER A 131 -12.24 4.80 9.07
CA SER A 131 -11.27 5.91 9.03
C SER A 131 -11.45 6.91 10.17
N ASN A 132 -12.68 7.04 10.70
CA ASN A 132 -12.99 7.89 11.85
C ASN A 132 -12.59 7.29 13.21
N SER A 133 -12.22 6.01 13.29
CA SER A 133 -11.77 5.39 14.54
C SER A 133 -10.27 5.55 14.78
N VAL A 134 -9.55 6.21 13.87
CA VAL A 134 -8.10 6.33 13.97
C VAL A 134 -7.70 7.67 14.56
N PRO A 135 -7.05 7.71 15.75
CA PRO A 135 -6.60 8.95 16.34
C PRO A 135 -5.44 9.51 15.51
N PHE A 136 -5.60 10.73 15.01
CA PHE A 136 -4.66 11.35 14.05
C PHE A 136 -3.25 11.63 14.64
N GLN A 137 -2.93 11.28 15.90
CA GLN A 137 -1.64 11.67 16.48
C GLN A 137 -1.11 10.96 17.75
N SER A 138 -1.84 10.12 18.49
CA SER A 138 -1.40 9.77 19.86
C SER A 138 -0.63 8.45 20.06
N TRP A 139 -0.47 7.59 19.04
CA TRP A 139 0.08 6.21 19.22
C TRP A 139 1.47 5.99 18.60
N MET A 140 2.15 7.05 18.14
CA MET A 140 3.44 6.97 17.44
C MET A 140 4.65 6.48 18.27
N ASN A 141 4.47 6.11 19.55
CA ASN A 141 5.58 5.72 20.44
C ASN A 141 5.50 4.32 21.06
N GLU A 142 4.49 3.50 20.76
CA GLU A 142 4.47 2.12 21.27
C GLU A 142 4.81 1.08 20.20
N PRO A 143 5.77 0.17 20.47
CA PRO A 143 6.01 -0.96 19.60
C PRO A 143 4.83 -1.92 19.75
N PHE A 144 3.87 -1.88 18.82
CA PHE A 144 2.83 -2.90 18.77
C PHE A 144 3.46 -4.25 18.48
N ALA A 145 3.63 -5.05 19.54
CA ALA A 145 3.58 -6.49 19.43
C ALA A 145 2.20 -6.83 18.83
N GLY A 146 2.18 -7.61 17.75
CA GLY A 146 0.93 -8.13 17.18
C GLY A 146 0.11 -8.88 18.24
N PRO A 147 -1.14 -9.29 17.91
CA PRO A 147 -2.04 -9.89 18.88
C PRO A 147 -1.36 -11.05 19.61
N SER A 148 -1.12 -10.86 20.90
CA SER A 148 -0.67 -11.91 21.80
C SER A 148 -1.69 -13.03 21.71
N ARG A 149 -1.25 -14.21 21.25
CA ARG A 149 -2.01 -15.45 21.39
C ARG A 149 -2.21 -15.69 22.88
N THR A 150 -3.36 -15.34 23.42
CA THR A 150 -3.91 -16.00 24.60
C THR A 150 -4.51 -17.32 24.12
N LEU A 151 -3.72 -18.39 24.23
CA LEU A 151 -4.26 -19.74 24.27
C LEU A 151 -4.79 -20.02 25.70
N PRO A 152 -5.82 -20.86 25.82
CA PRO A 152 -6.52 -21.12 27.08
C PRO A 152 -5.65 -21.76 28.16
#